data_AF-A0A2N1HCT1-F1
#
_entry.id   AF-A0A2N1HCT1-F1
#
_cell.length_a   1.000
_cell.length_b   1.000
_cell.length_c   1.000
_cell.angle_alpha   90.00
_cell.angle_beta   90.00
_cell.angle_gamma   90.00
#
_symmetry.space_group_name_H-M   'P 1'
#
loop_
_entity.id
_entity.type
_entity.pdbx_description
1 polymer ?
#
loop_
_entity_poly.entity_id
_entity_poly.type
_entity_poly.pdbx_seq_one_letter_code
_entity_poly.pdbx_strand_id
1 'polypeptide(L)'
;MNERTHVVELNFNDAEIKLLREAGSLSFNSLEIYMRLSLLEKAERDLTRHAFREQNKQRLNRVLNTMNSIREVKQYFTDEELAYLLPLLKKWCSNESEIVNWLNTYKIPACANKTPCDLYKSGKKELFLQYIKHIEIGGFE
;
A
#
# COMPACT_ATOMS: atom_id res chain seq x y z
N MET A 1 6.93 -14.32 -19.56
CA MET A 1 5.79 -14.33 -18.62
C MET A 1 5.87 -15.65 -17.87
N ASN A 2 6.10 -15.63 -16.56
CA ASN A 2 6.16 -16.86 -15.75
C ASN A 2 4.79 -17.07 -15.10
N GLU A 3 4.04 -18.06 -15.58
CA GLU A 3 2.85 -18.56 -14.89
C GLU A 3 3.31 -19.27 -13.62
N ARG A 4 3.09 -18.65 -12.46
CA ARG A 4 3.26 -19.33 -11.17
C ARG A 4 2.03 -20.19 -10.95
N THR A 5 2.17 -21.50 -11.13
CA THR A 5 1.13 -22.46 -10.76
C THR A 5 1.00 -22.46 -9.24
N HIS A 6 -0.07 -21.84 -8.72
CA HIS A 6 -0.38 -21.87 -7.30
C HIS A 6 -1.06 -23.21 -6.97
N VAL A 7 -0.31 -24.12 -6.32
CA VAL A 7 -0.86 -25.37 -5.80
C VAL A 7 -1.66 -25.04 -4.54
N VAL A 8 -2.96 -25.33 -4.57
CA VAL A 8 -3.85 -25.20 -3.41
C VAL A 8 -4.05 -26.59 -2.81
N GLU A 9 -3.52 -26.82 -1.62
CA GLU A 9 -3.77 -28.05 -0.86
C GLU A 9 -5.19 -28.01 -0.27
N LEU A 10 -6.05 -28.92 -0.72
CA LEU A 10 -7.40 -29.07 -0.21
C LEU A 10 -7.42 -30.10 0.93
N ASN A 11 -7.68 -29.64 2.15
CA ASN A 11 -7.85 -30.50 3.32
C ASN A 11 -9.32 -30.91 3.48
N PHE A 12 -9.58 -32.22 3.54
CA PHE A 12 -10.90 -32.80 3.80
C PHE A 12 -10.98 -33.35 5.22
N ASN A 13 -12.16 -33.28 5.82
CA ASN A 13 -12.43 -33.89 7.13
C ASN A 13 -12.92 -35.34 7.00
N ASP A 14 -12.93 -36.07 8.11
CA ASP A 14 -13.24 -37.51 8.13
C ASP A 14 -14.66 -37.84 7.62
N ALA A 15 -15.62 -36.94 7.81
CA ALA A 15 -16.99 -37.12 7.31
C ALA A 15 -17.05 -36.98 5.78
N GLU A 16 -16.33 -35.99 5.23
CA GLU A 16 -16.15 -35.83 3.78
C GLU A 16 -15.44 -37.05 3.18
N ILE A 17 -14.39 -37.55 3.83
CA ILE A 17 -13.66 -38.77 3.40
C ILE A 17 -14.57 -40.01 3.42
N LYS A 18 -15.45 -40.14 4.41
CA LYS A 18 -16.40 -41.25 4.50
C LYS A 18 -17.46 -41.19 3.39
N LEU A 19 -18.02 -40.02 3.12
CA LEU A 19 -18.95 -39.79 2.02
C LEU A 19 -18.31 -40.12 0.66
N LEU A 20 -17.03 -39.80 0.47
CA LEU A 20 -16.27 -40.15 -0.75
C LEU A 20 -16.14 -41.66 -0.97
N ARG A 21 -16.02 -42.44 0.11
CA ARG A 21 -15.94 -43.91 0.03
C ARG A 21 -17.28 -44.55 -0.26
N GLU A 22 -18.35 -44.06 0.35
CA GLU A 22 -19.72 -44.55 0.13
C GLU A 22 -20.22 -44.19 -1.29
N ALA A 23 -19.83 -43.02 -1.78
CA ALA A 23 -20.10 -42.51 -3.13
C ALA A 23 -19.52 -43.37 -4.26
N GLY A 24 -18.33 -43.96 -4.08
CA GLY A 24 -17.67 -44.81 -5.08
C GLY A 24 -18.44 -46.10 -5.45
N SER A 25 -19.55 -46.39 -4.77
CA SER A 25 -20.44 -47.54 -5.03
C SER A 25 -21.65 -47.23 -5.94
N LEU A 26 -21.90 -45.96 -6.27
CA LEU A 26 -23.03 -45.52 -7.12
C LEU A 26 -22.53 -45.15 -8.54
N SER A 27 -23.28 -45.56 -9.57
CA SER A 27 -22.85 -45.43 -10.98
C SER A 27 -22.46 -43.99 -11.38
N PHE A 28 -21.38 -43.90 -12.14
CA PHE A 28 -20.32 -42.88 -12.03
C PHE A 28 -20.55 -41.45 -12.56
N ASN A 29 -21.72 -41.03 -13.01
CA ASN A 29 -21.81 -39.73 -13.73
C ASN A 29 -22.30 -38.54 -12.90
N SER A 30 -23.36 -38.67 -12.11
CA SER A 30 -23.94 -37.51 -11.39
C SER A 30 -23.15 -37.14 -10.13
N LEU A 31 -22.60 -38.13 -9.43
CA LEU A 31 -21.89 -37.94 -8.17
C LEU A 31 -20.47 -37.40 -8.38
N GLU A 32 -19.78 -37.85 -9.43
CA GLU A 32 -18.48 -37.28 -9.81
C GLU A 32 -18.62 -35.81 -10.24
N ILE A 33 -19.71 -35.46 -10.94
CA ILE A 33 -20.04 -34.06 -11.28
C ILE A 33 -20.32 -33.25 -10.01
N TYR A 34 -21.15 -33.76 -9.09
CA TYR A 34 -21.45 -33.06 -7.83
C TYR A 34 -20.20 -32.84 -6.97
N MET A 35 -19.30 -33.83 -6.93
CA MET A 35 -18.02 -33.72 -6.24
C MET A 35 -17.13 -32.66 -6.88
N ARG A 36 -16.97 -32.67 -8.20
CA ARG A 36 -16.17 -31.66 -8.91
C ARG A 36 -16.72 -30.24 -8.71
N LEU A 37 -18.03 -30.06 -8.72
CA LEU A 37 -18.68 -28.78 -8.43
C LEU A 37 -18.45 -28.34 -6.97
N SER A 38 -18.61 -29.24 -6.00
CA SER A 38 -18.35 -28.95 -4.58
C SER A 38 -16.89 -28.55 -4.31
N LEU A 39 -15.96 -29.21 -4.99
CA LEU A 39 -14.53 -28.89 -4.93
C LEU A 39 -14.23 -27.53 -5.55
N LEU A 40 -14.87 -27.23 -6.69
CA LEU A 40 -14.72 -25.95 -7.37
C LEU A 40 -15.24 -24.79 -6.51
N GLU A 41 -16.41 -24.94 -5.89
CA GLU A 41 -16.96 -23.94 -4.96
C GLU A 41 -16.06 -23.71 -3.73
N LYS A 42 -15.47 -24.79 -3.19
CA LYS A 42 -14.51 -24.68 -2.09
C LYS A 42 -13.25 -23.92 -2.53
N ALA A 43 -12.69 -24.27 -3.68
CA ALA A 43 -11.52 -23.61 -4.25
C ALA A 43 -11.81 -22.12 -4.55
N GLU A 44 -12.97 -21.77 -5.10
CA GLU A 44 -13.37 -20.39 -5.38
C GLU A 44 -13.47 -19.55 -4.09
N ARG A 45 -14.07 -20.11 -3.04
CA ARG A 45 -14.14 -19.46 -1.72
C ARG A 45 -12.75 -19.22 -1.14
N ASP A 46 -11.86 -20.19 -1.23
CA ASP A 46 -10.50 -20.08 -0.68
C ASP A 46 -9.63 -19.12 -1.49
N LEU A 47 -9.75 -19.10 -2.83
CA LEU A 47 -9.15 -18.09 -3.70
C LEU A 47 -9.62 -16.68 -3.34
N THR A 48 -10.93 -16.50 -3.12
CA THR A 48 -11.50 -15.21 -2.73
C THR A 48 -10.98 -14.74 -1.37
N ARG A 49 -10.91 -15.65 -0.39
CA ARG A 49 -10.33 -15.37 0.94
C ARG A 49 -8.85 -15.01 0.84
N HIS A 50 -8.09 -15.73 0.02
CA HIS A 50 -6.68 -15.46 -0.20
C HIS A 50 -6.46 -14.09 -0.86
N ALA A 51 -7.21 -13.78 -1.94
CA ALA A 51 -7.16 -12.49 -2.62
C ALA A 51 -7.48 -11.32 -1.66
N PHE A 52 -8.50 -11.48 -0.82
CA PHE A 52 -8.84 -10.49 0.20
C PHE A 52 -7.72 -10.29 1.23
N ARG A 53 -7.10 -11.38 1.71
CA ARG A 53 -5.95 -11.31 2.65
C ARG A 53 -4.76 -10.57 2.03
N GLU A 54 -4.40 -10.92 0.80
CA GLU A 54 -3.29 -10.26 0.10
C GLU A 54 -3.57 -8.78 -0.17
N GLN A 55 -4.81 -8.43 -0.54
CA GLN A 55 -5.21 -7.03 -0.69
C GLN A 55 -5.06 -6.26 0.63
N ASN A 56 -5.50 -6.82 1.76
CA ASN A 56 -5.34 -6.18 3.07
C ASN A 56 -3.87 -6.06 3.48
N LYS A 57 -3.04 -7.07 3.21
CA LYS A 57 -1.60 -7.01 3.43
C LYS A 57 -0.96 -5.89 2.62
N GLN A 58 -1.31 -5.74 1.35
CA GLN A 58 -0.84 -4.64 0.51
C GLN A 58 -1.32 -3.27 1.03
N ARG A 59 -2.57 -3.15 1.48
CA ARG A 59 -3.10 -1.93 2.08
C ARG A 59 -2.33 -1.54 3.34
N LEU A 60 -2.11 -2.50 4.24
CA LEU A 60 -1.34 -2.29 5.48
C LEU A 60 0.09 -1.87 5.16
N ASN A 61 0.76 -2.54 4.21
CA ASN A 61 2.11 -2.16 3.78
C ASN A 61 2.16 -0.74 3.20
N ARG A 62 1.16 -0.32 2.43
CA ARG A 62 1.08 1.08 1.94
C ARG A 62 0.94 2.06 3.09
N VAL A 63 0.03 1.80 4.03
CA VAL A 63 -0.16 2.67 5.20
C VAL A 63 1.12 2.75 6.03
N LEU A 64 1.75 1.61 6.32
CA LEU A 64 2.99 1.55 7.11
C LEU A 64 4.13 2.32 6.44
N ASN A 65 4.30 2.17 5.13
CA ASN A 65 5.31 2.92 4.37
C ASN A 65 5.03 4.43 4.39
N THR A 66 3.78 4.85 4.18
CA THR A 66 3.41 6.28 4.26
C THR A 66 3.68 6.85 5.66
N MET A 67 3.32 6.12 6.72
CA MET A 67 3.57 6.54 8.11
C MET A 67 5.07 6.65 8.41
N ASN A 68 5.88 5.71 7.93
CA ASN A 68 7.34 5.75 8.11
C ASN A 68 7.96 6.92 7.35
N SER A 69 7.54 7.17 6.10
CA SER A 69 8.03 8.28 5.30
C SER A 69 7.69 9.64 5.90
N ILE A 70 6.50 9.81 6.48
CA ILE A 70 6.15 11.05 7.20
C ILE A 70 7.00 11.18 8.46
N ARG A 71 7.26 10.08 9.18
CA ARG A 71 8.10 10.10 10.38
C ARG A 71 9.54 10.52 10.06
N GLU A 72 10.07 10.07 8.92
CA GLU A 72 11.37 10.51 8.41
C GLU A 72 11.37 12.00 8.04
N VAL A 73 10.27 12.54 7.52
CA VAL A 73 10.16 13.99 7.31
C VAL A 73 10.09 14.71 8.65
N LYS A 74 9.26 14.26 9.59
CA LYS A 74 9.06 14.90 10.91
C LYS A 74 10.34 15.07 11.72
N GLN A 75 11.35 14.21 11.55
CA GLN A 75 12.62 14.35 12.28
C GLN A 75 13.40 15.63 11.90
N TYR A 76 13.07 16.24 10.76
CA TYR A 76 13.76 17.43 10.26
C TYR A 76 13.09 18.74 10.67
N PHE A 77 11.85 18.71 11.18
CA PHE A 77 11.04 19.89 11.45
C PHE A 77 10.58 19.89 12.91
N THR A 78 10.45 21.08 13.52
CA THR A 78 9.81 21.19 14.84
C THR A 78 8.29 20.99 14.73
N ASP A 79 7.62 20.67 15.84
CA ASP A 79 6.15 20.53 15.86
C ASP A 79 5.43 21.80 15.39
N GLU A 80 5.98 22.97 15.71
CA GLU A 80 5.48 24.28 15.27
C GLU A 80 5.66 24.48 13.76
N GLU A 81 6.82 24.11 13.21
CA GLU A 81 7.08 24.18 11.75
C GLU A 81 6.17 23.21 10.99
N LEU A 82 5.94 22.01 11.51
CA LEU A 82 5.02 21.03 10.94
C LEU A 82 3.56 21.50 10.99
N ALA A 83 3.15 22.15 12.08
CA ALA A 83 1.81 22.71 12.20
C ALA A 83 1.53 23.79 11.14
N TYR A 84 2.56 24.54 10.73
CA TYR A 84 2.47 25.50 9.63
C TYR A 84 2.56 24.84 8.24
N LEU A 85 3.51 23.91 8.03
CA LEU A 85 3.79 23.33 6.72
C LEU A 85 2.77 22.29 6.27
N LEU A 86 2.29 21.42 7.16
CA LEU A 86 1.41 20.32 6.77
C LEU A 86 0.08 20.78 6.15
N PRO A 87 -0.62 21.79 6.67
CA PRO A 87 -1.82 22.33 6.02
C PRO A 87 -1.56 22.87 4.61
N LEU A 88 -0.44 23.56 4.40
CA LEU A 88 -0.04 24.11 3.10
C LEU A 88 0.31 22.99 2.11
N LEU A 89 1.13 22.03 2.53
CA LEU A 89 1.51 20.89 1.71
C LEU A 89 0.30 20.01 1.36
N LYS A 90 -0.68 19.87 2.26
CA LYS A 90 -1.97 19.18 1.96
C LYS A 90 -2.85 19.95 0.97
N LYS A 91 -2.68 21.26 0.84
CA LYS A 91 -3.37 22.06 -0.18
C LYS A 91 -2.75 21.87 -1.56
N TRP A 92 -1.44 21.61 -1.62
CA TRP A 92 -0.70 21.43 -2.87
C TRP A 92 -0.61 19.98 -3.35
N CYS A 93 -0.62 19.02 -2.42
CA CYS A 93 -0.49 17.59 -2.70
C CYS A 93 -1.77 16.84 -2.35
N SER A 94 -2.15 15.88 -3.18
CA SER A 94 -3.40 15.12 -3.02
C SER A 94 -3.32 14.11 -1.87
N ASN A 95 -2.11 13.68 -1.50
CA ASN A 95 -1.88 12.69 -0.47
C ASN A 95 -0.49 12.85 0.19
N GLU A 96 -0.31 12.18 1.32
CA GLU A 96 0.92 12.26 2.12
C GLU A 96 2.16 11.70 1.40
N SER A 97 1.98 10.73 0.50
CA SER A 97 3.09 10.17 -0.29
C SER A 97 3.63 11.19 -1.30
N GLU A 98 2.75 12.01 -1.89
CA GLU A 98 3.14 13.12 -2.78
C GLU A 98 3.90 14.20 -2.01
N ILE A 99 3.50 14.50 -0.78
CA ILE A 99 4.22 15.45 0.09
C ILE A 99 5.64 14.96 0.33
N VAL A 100 5.80 13.70 0.73
CA VAL A 100 7.11 13.07 0.95
C VAL A 100 7.93 13.10 -0.34
N ASN A 101 7.33 12.71 -1.47
CA ASN A 101 8.02 12.69 -2.75
C ASN A 101 8.49 14.09 -3.13
N TRP A 102 7.64 15.10 -2.98
CA TRP A 102 7.99 16.50 -3.26
C TRP A 102 9.17 16.96 -2.40
N LEU A 103 9.13 16.72 -1.08
CA LEU A 103 10.20 17.10 -0.15
C LEU A 103 11.56 16.46 -0.46
N ASN A 104 11.56 15.26 -1.06
CA ASN A 104 12.77 14.50 -1.36
C ASN A 104 13.25 14.62 -2.81
N THR A 105 12.40 15.02 -3.75
CA THR A 105 12.74 15.00 -5.19
C THR A 105 12.66 16.36 -5.85
N TYR A 106 11.82 17.27 -5.35
CA TYR A 106 11.66 18.58 -5.95
C TYR A 106 12.87 19.46 -5.62
N LYS A 107 13.61 19.86 -6.65
CA LYS A 107 14.76 20.75 -6.53
C LYS A 107 14.28 22.18 -6.63
N ILE A 108 14.53 22.97 -5.60
CA ILE A 108 14.12 24.37 -5.55
C ILE A 108 15.19 25.20 -6.29
N PRO A 109 14.88 25.82 -7.45
CA PRO A 109 15.87 26.59 -8.22
C PRO A 109 16.45 27.75 -7.42
N ALA A 110 15.59 28.47 -6.69
CA ALA A 110 15.97 29.57 -5.79
C ALA A 110 16.89 29.15 -4.63
N CYS A 111 17.01 27.85 -4.34
CA CYS A 111 17.83 27.31 -3.27
C CYS A 111 18.98 26.44 -3.80
N ALA A 112 19.63 26.91 -4.88
CA ALA A 112 20.76 26.23 -5.52
C ALA A 112 20.42 24.80 -5.98
N ASN A 113 19.18 24.58 -6.46
CA ASN A 113 18.68 23.28 -6.92
C ASN A 113 18.75 22.16 -5.87
N LYS A 114 18.69 22.53 -4.58
CA LYS A 114 18.60 21.58 -3.47
C LYS A 114 17.15 21.20 -3.19
N THR A 115 16.97 19.98 -2.70
CA THR A 115 15.66 19.55 -2.21
C THR A 115 15.38 20.15 -0.83
N PRO A 116 14.11 20.28 -0.41
CA PRO A 116 13.77 20.62 0.97
C PRO A 116 14.57 19.83 2.00
N CYS A 117 14.62 18.50 1.88
CA CYS A 117 15.42 17.65 2.78
C CYS A 117 16.92 17.99 2.79
N ASP A 118 17.52 18.32 1.64
CA ASP A 118 18.93 18.72 1.56
C ASP A 118 19.18 20.09 2.22
N LEU A 119 18.24 21.02 2.11
CA LEU A 119 18.31 22.32 2.77
C LEU A 119 18.26 22.15 4.28
N TYR A 120 17.39 21.28 4.78
CA TYR A 120 17.34 20.91 6.19
C TYR A 120 18.64 20.28 6.68
N LYS A 121 19.16 19.26 5.99
CA LYS A 121 20.43 18.60 6.36
C LYS A 121 21.63 19.55 6.35
N SER A 122 21.59 20.56 5.49
CA SER A 122 22.65 21.58 5.41
C SER A 122 22.48 22.75 6.38
N GLY A 123 21.49 22.71 7.28
CA GLY A 123 21.23 23.77 8.26
C GLY A 123 20.72 25.07 7.63
N LYS A 124 20.16 25.00 6.42
CA LYS A 124 19.63 26.15 5.65
C LYS A 124 18.11 26.13 5.57
N LYS A 125 17.45 25.66 6.63
CA LYS A 125 15.99 25.48 6.67
C LYS A 125 15.23 26.80 6.55
N GLU A 126 15.83 27.91 6.96
CA GLU A 126 15.25 29.24 6.89
C GLU A 126 14.99 29.67 5.43
N LEU A 127 15.89 29.29 4.51
CA LEU A 127 15.71 29.53 3.08
C LEU A 127 14.49 28.76 2.53
N PHE A 128 14.29 27.53 3.00
CA PHE A 128 13.12 26.73 2.64
C PHE A 128 11.83 27.36 3.18
N LEU A 129 11.79 27.79 4.44
CA LEU A 129 10.62 28.43 5.02
C LEU A 129 10.28 29.76 4.32
N GLN A 130 11.30 30.55 3.94
CA GLN A 130 11.10 31.76 3.14
C GLN A 130 10.53 31.43 1.75
N TYR A 131 11.04 30.40 1.10
CA TYR A 131 10.52 29.93 -0.20
C TYR A 131 9.04 29.52 -0.10
N ILE A 132 8.66 28.76 0.93
CA ILE A 132 7.26 28.38 1.15
C ILE A 132 6.35 29.60 1.35
N LYS A 133 6.79 30.58 2.14
CA LYS A 133 6.05 31.84 2.32
C LYS A 133 5.89 32.62 1.01
N HIS A 134 6.91 32.59 0.15
CA HIS A 134 6.82 33.21 -1.18
C HIS A 134 5.80 32.50 -2.07
N ILE A 135 5.75 31.17 -2.09
CA ILE A 135 4.73 30.42 -2.83
C ILE A 135 3.32 30.73 -2.30
N GLU A 136 3.15 30.83 -0.97
CA GLU A 136 1.86 31.12 -0.34
C GLU A 136 1.27 32.46 -0.78
N ILE A 137 2.10 33.49 -0.95
CA ILE A 137 1.69 34.84 -1.37
C ILE A 137 1.44 34.92 -2.89
N GLY A 138 1.60 33.81 -3.63
CA GLY A 138 1.48 33.78 -5.09
C GLY A 138 2.73 34.29 -5.80
N GLY A 139 3.88 34.27 -5.13
CA GLY A 139 5.17 34.42 -5.79
C GLY A 139 5.37 33.25 -6.76
N PHE A 140 5.19 33.52 -8.05
CA PHE A 140 5.35 32.56 -9.13
C PHE A 140 6.79 32.04 -9.27
N GLU A 141 6.87 30.86 -9.89
CA GLU A 141 8.06 30.05 -10.26
C GLU A 141 9.23 30.82 -10.89
#